data_AF-A0A7C9E6T7-F1
#
_entry.id   AF-A0A7C9E6T7-F1
#
_cell.length_a   1.000
_cell.length_b   1.000
_cell.length_c   1.000
_cell.angle_alpha   90.00
_cell.angle_beta   90.00
_cell.angle_gamma   90.00
#
_symmetry.space_group_name_H-M   'P 1'
#
loop_
_entity.id
_entity.type
_entity.pdbx_description
1 polymer ?
#
loop_
_entity_poly.entity_id
_entity_poly.type
_entity_poly.pdbx_seq_one_letter_code
_entity_poly.pdbx_strand_id
1 'polypeptide(L)'
;CDLKFKGQSFLERNPRQVHGFVKDVAGSRVATVFGKWDESIYFVKGDGTNKPKDSTSSSDASLLWERIKPIPNLTRYNLTSFSITLNELTPGLKEKLPPTDSRLRPDQRHLENGEYDRANAEKLRLEKRQRMSRKMQEDGWKPRWFEREGDDGPYHYKGGYWETRERGNWDGCPSIYGECSEDTSNLVEEL
;
A
#
# COMPACT_ATOMS: atom_id res chain seq x y z
N CYS A 1 19.92 11.24 6.66
CA CYS A 1 20.26 9.80 6.54
C CYS A 1 20.22 9.48 5.07
N ASP A 2 21.31 8.95 4.53
CA ASP A 2 21.47 8.74 3.09
C ASP A 2 21.53 7.24 2.83
N LEU A 3 20.49 6.67 2.22
CA LEU A 3 20.42 5.25 1.85
C LEU A 3 20.54 5.09 0.34
N LYS A 4 21.42 4.19 -0.11
CA LYS A 4 21.62 3.84 -1.51
C LYS A 4 21.21 2.39 -1.74
N PHE A 5 20.22 2.19 -2.60
CA PHE A 5 19.83 0.88 -3.10
C PHE A 5 20.70 0.55 -4.30
N LYS A 6 21.44 -0.56 -4.22
CA LYS A 6 22.33 -0.98 -5.30
C LYS A 6 21.48 -1.55 -6.43
N GLY A 7 21.56 -0.93 -7.61
CA GLY A 7 20.91 -1.44 -8.82
C GLY A 7 21.39 -2.85 -9.14
N GLN A 8 20.49 -3.67 -9.66
CA GLN A 8 20.85 -5.01 -10.09
C GLN A 8 21.65 -4.95 -11.39
N SER A 9 22.77 -5.67 -11.42
CA SER A 9 23.56 -5.96 -12.62
C SER A 9 23.59 -7.46 -12.83
N PHE A 10 23.56 -7.92 -14.07
CA PHE A 10 23.56 -9.34 -14.42
C PHE A 10 24.77 -10.11 -13.86
N LEU A 11 25.90 -9.41 -13.63
CA LEU A 11 27.13 -9.97 -13.09
C LEU A 11 27.23 -9.87 -11.55
N GLU A 12 26.25 -9.25 -10.88
CA GLU A 12 26.29 -8.97 -9.45
C GLU A 12 26.04 -10.25 -8.64
N ARG A 13 27.08 -10.73 -7.93
CA ARG A 13 27.00 -11.94 -7.10
C ARG A 13 26.22 -11.75 -5.79
N ASN A 14 25.96 -10.51 -5.39
CA ASN A 14 25.25 -10.21 -4.15
C ASN A 14 24.20 -9.11 -4.40
N PRO A 15 23.03 -9.46 -4.97
CA PRO A 15 21.99 -8.50 -5.35
C PRO A 15 21.23 -7.97 -4.12
N ARG A 16 20.37 -6.97 -4.35
CA ARG A 16 19.40 -6.43 -3.35
C ARG A 16 20.05 -5.73 -2.16
N GLN A 17 21.31 -5.34 -2.30
CA GLN A 17 22.02 -4.60 -1.28
C GLN A 17 21.42 -3.21 -1.07
N VAL A 18 21.38 -2.80 0.19
CA VAL A 18 21.22 -1.41 0.59
C VAL A 18 22.39 -1.03 1.47
N HIS A 19 22.92 0.17 1.25
CA HIS A 19 24.03 0.71 2.02
C HIS A 19 23.85 2.21 2.20
N GLY A 20 24.18 2.73 3.37
CA GLY A 20 23.98 4.12 3.67
C GLY A 20 24.61 4.58 4.97
N PHE A 21 24.46 5.86 5.27
CA PHE A 21 25.08 6.51 6.41
C PHE A 21 24.10 7.45 7.11
N VAL A 22 24.19 7.50 8.43
CA VAL A 22 23.54 8.51 9.25
C VAL A 22 24.56 9.62 9.52
N LYS A 23 24.13 10.87 9.33
CA LYS A 23 24.93 12.07 9.62
C LYS A 23 24.27 12.83 10.76
N ASP A 24 25.09 13.45 11.61
CA ASP A 24 24.62 14.42 12.59
C ASP A 24 24.28 15.78 11.94
N VAL A 25 23.88 16.75 12.77
CA VAL A 25 23.57 18.12 12.32
C VAL A 25 24.77 18.86 11.72
N ALA A 26 26.00 18.45 12.06
CA ALA A 26 27.23 19.00 11.50
C ALA A 26 27.63 18.31 10.17
N GLY A 27 26.90 17.28 9.75
CA GLY A 27 27.18 16.51 8.54
C GLY A 27 28.19 15.37 8.76
N SER A 28 28.68 15.17 9.99
CA SER A 28 29.62 14.11 10.34
C SER A 28 28.91 12.75 10.40
N ARG A 29 29.56 11.71 9.87
CA ARG A 29 29.01 10.35 9.88
C ARG A 29 29.03 9.79 11.29
N VAL A 30 27.87 9.33 11.76
CA VAL A 30 27.69 8.77 13.11
C VAL A 30 27.28 7.30 13.11
N ALA A 31 26.79 6.78 11.98
CA ALA A 31 26.52 5.37 11.81
C ALA A 31 26.54 4.96 10.34
N THR A 32 26.83 3.68 10.09
CA THR A 32 26.68 3.03 8.79
C THR A 32 25.51 2.05 8.85
N VAL A 33 24.62 2.11 7.87
CA VAL A 33 23.47 1.20 7.71
C VAL A 33 23.71 0.33 6.48
N PHE A 34 23.55 -0.98 6.59
CA PHE A 34 23.80 -1.89 5.48
C PHE A 34 22.98 -3.17 5.60
N GLY A 35 22.82 -3.88 4.49
CA GLY A 35 22.15 -5.17 4.47
C GLY A 35 21.50 -5.44 3.12
N LYS A 36 20.45 -6.24 3.13
CA LYS A 36 19.59 -6.46 1.96
C LYS A 36 18.15 -6.15 2.30
N TRP A 37 17.49 -5.40 1.43
CA TRP A 37 16.13 -4.91 1.68
C TRP A 37 15.08 -6.03 1.75
N ASP A 38 15.41 -7.24 1.31
CA ASP A 38 14.52 -8.42 1.32
C ASP A 38 14.94 -9.51 2.30
N GLU A 39 15.98 -9.29 3.12
CA GLU A 39 16.47 -10.24 4.13
C GLU A 39 16.59 -9.56 5.50
N SER A 40 17.59 -8.70 5.69
CA SER A 40 17.84 -8.01 6.97
C SER A 40 18.67 -6.75 6.78
N ILE A 41 18.48 -5.79 7.68
CA ILE A 41 19.20 -4.51 7.76
C ILE A 41 19.90 -4.42 9.11
N TYR A 42 21.17 -4.02 9.08
CA TYR A 42 22.04 -3.84 10.23
C TYR A 42 22.55 -2.40 10.29
N PHE A 43 23.03 -2.02 11.46
CA PHE A 43 23.82 -0.80 11.62
C PHE A 43 25.04 -1.01 12.50
N VAL A 44 26.06 -0.18 12.27
CA VAL A 44 27.24 -0.04 13.12
C VAL A 44 27.37 1.43 13.48
N LYS A 45 27.51 1.73 14.77
CA LYS A 45 27.74 3.09 15.27
C LYS A 45 29.20 3.48 15.04
N GLY A 46 29.45 4.70 14.58
CA GLY A 46 30.77 5.23 14.26
C GLY A 46 30.89 5.83 12.86
N ASP A 47 32.05 6.43 12.59
CA ASP A 47 32.34 7.16 11.35
C ASP A 47 32.63 6.27 10.12
N GLY A 48 32.75 4.95 10.33
CA GLY A 48 33.01 3.97 9.28
C GLY A 48 34.49 3.83 8.89
N THR A 49 35.42 4.34 9.69
CA THR A 49 36.88 4.14 9.49
C THR A 49 37.31 2.69 9.74
N ASN A 50 36.61 1.98 10.63
CA ASN A 50 36.73 0.52 10.79
C ASN A 50 35.82 -0.19 9.78
N LYS A 51 36.30 -0.36 8.54
CA LYS A 51 35.62 -1.22 7.55
C LYS A 51 35.55 -2.66 8.10
N PRO A 52 34.36 -3.26 8.29
CA PRO A 52 34.28 -4.70 8.44
C PRO A 52 34.67 -5.31 7.09
N LYS A 53 35.75 -6.10 7.08
CA LYS A 53 36.24 -6.76 5.87
C LYS A 53 35.30 -7.84 5.34
N ASP A 54 34.33 -8.30 6.12
CA ASP A 54 33.35 -9.30 5.69
C ASP A 54 31.97 -9.04 6.30
N SER A 55 30.94 -9.17 5.46
CA SER A 55 29.54 -8.78 5.68
C SER A 55 28.73 -9.69 6.59
N THR A 56 29.37 -10.47 7.46
CA THR A 56 28.67 -11.48 8.29
C THR A 56 29.23 -11.64 9.71
N SER A 57 30.30 -10.93 10.07
CA SER A 57 30.99 -11.12 11.35
C SER A 57 31.70 -9.86 11.85
N SER A 58 31.04 -8.71 11.77
CA SER A 58 31.42 -7.58 12.63
C SER A 58 30.78 -7.83 14.00
N SER A 59 31.60 -8.06 15.03
CA SER A 59 31.15 -8.16 16.43
C SER A 59 30.31 -6.97 16.90
N ASP A 60 30.36 -5.86 16.17
CA ASP A 60 29.79 -4.57 16.54
C ASP A 60 28.54 -4.20 15.72
N ALA A 61 28.12 -5.06 14.78
CA ALA A 61 26.93 -4.83 13.98
C ALA A 61 25.66 -5.23 14.74
N SER A 62 24.72 -4.30 14.85
CA SER A 62 23.42 -4.51 15.49
C SER A 62 22.32 -4.66 14.45
N LEU A 63 21.42 -5.62 14.64
CA LEU A 63 20.27 -5.84 13.77
C LEU A 63 19.24 -4.70 13.95
N LEU A 64 18.84 -4.04 12.86
CA LEU A 64 17.77 -3.03 12.85
C LEU A 64 16.42 -3.60 12.44
N TRP A 65 16.43 -4.48 11.44
CA TRP A 65 15.22 -5.04 10.85
C TRP A 65 15.53 -6.39 10.21
N GLU A 66 14.61 -7.33 10.34
CA GLU A 66 14.66 -8.62 9.66
C GLU A 66 13.31 -8.92 9.02
N ARG A 67 13.34 -9.50 7.83
CA ARG A 67 12.15 -9.96 7.14
C ARG A 67 11.50 -11.12 7.89
N ILE A 68 10.18 -11.05 8.03
CA ILE A 68 9.38 -12.20 8.48
C ILE A 68 9.42 -13.29 7.41
N LYS A 69 9.84 -14.50 7.81
CA LYS A 69 9.94 -15.66 6.91
C LYS A 69 8.56 -16.01 6.32
N PRO A 70 8.49 -16.39 5.02
CA PRO A 70 7.23 -16.82 4.43
C PRO A 70 6.63 -18.03 5.15
N ILE A 71 5.30 -18.13 5.15
CA ILE A 71 4.59 -19.31 5.65
C ILE A 71 4.97 -20.51 4.77
N PRO A 72 5.15 -21.73 5.33
CA PRO A 72 5.48 -22.92 4.53
C PRO A 72 4.49 -23.19 3.38
N ASN A 73 3.20 -22.90 3.60
CA ASN A 73 2.15 -23.03 2.60
C ASN A 73 1.93 -21.67 1.91
N LEU A 74 2.78 -21.39 0.92
CA LEU A 74 2.67 -20.16 0.12
C LEU A 74 1.29 -20.08 -0.55
N THR A 75 0.68 -18.90 -0.52
CA THR A 75 -0.53 -18.64 -1.29
C THR A 75 -0.20 -18.66 -2.78
N ARG A 76 -1.22 -18.81 -3.65
CA ARG A 76 -1.09 -18.71 -5.11
C ARG A 76 -0.42 -17.41 -5.59
N TYR A 77 -0.34 -16.39 -4.74
CA TYR A 77 0.17 -15.06 -5.06
C TYR A 77 1.40 -14.67 -4.23
N ASN A 78 2.07 -15.63 -3.57
CA ASN A 78 3.26 -15.38 -2.73
C ASN A 78 3.04 -14.28 -1.67
N LEU A 79 1.83 -14.21 -1.10
CA LEU A 79 1.48 -13.19 -0.12
C LEU A 79 2.20 -13.44 1.21
N THR A 80 2.60 -12.35 1.86
CA THR A 80 3.07 -12.41 3.25
C THR A 80 1.89 -12.66 4.21
N SER A 81 2.16 -13.15 5.42
CA SER A 81 1.13 -13.30 6.46
C SER A 81 0.38 -11.98 6.70
N PHE A 82 1.09 -10.86 6.71
CA PHE A 82 0.47 -9.54 6.85
C PHE A 82 -0.44 -9.21 5.65
N SER A 83 0.02 -9.45 4.42
CA SER A 83 -0.76 -9.20 3.21
C SER A 83 -2.06 -10.00 3.16
N ILE A 84 -2.08 -11.22 3.69
CA ILE A 84 -3.28 -12.06 3.77
C ILE A 84 -4.36 -11.38 4.63
N THR A 85 -3.97 -10.75 5.75
CA THR A 85 -4.92 -10.08 6.66
C THR A 85 -5.54 -8.80 6.09
N LEU A 86 -4.95 -8.21 5.05
CA LEU A 86 -5.40 -6.91 4.53
C LEU A 86 -6.82 -6.96 3.97
N ASN A 87 -7.20 -8.06 3.30
CA ASN A 87 -8.50 -8.20 2.66
C ASN A 87 -9.50 -9.09 3.44
N GLU A 88 -9.15 -9.47 4.67
CA GLU A 88 -10.02 -10.26 5.55
C GLU A 88 -11.20 -9.41 6.04
N LEU A 89 -12.41 -9.98 5.97
CA LEU A 89 -13.62 -9.43 6.57
C LEU A 89 -13.93 -10.21 7.86
N THR A 90 -13.45 -9.70 8.99
CA THR A 90 -13.77 -10.30 10.30
C THR A 90 -15.23 -10.05 10.67
N PRO A 91 -15.85 -10.92 11.50
CA PRO A 91 -17.22 -10.72 11.95
C PRO A 91 -17.40 -9.35 12.61
N GLY A 92 -18.45 -8.61 12.23
CA GLY A 92 -18.71 -7.26 12.77
C GLY A 92 -17.90 -6.13 12.14
N LEU A 93 -16.96 -6.42 11.23
CA LEU A 93 -16.20 -5.39 10.53
C LEU A 93 -17.01 -4.76 9.41
N LYS A 94 -17.76 -5.56 8.64
CA LYS A 94 -18.50 -5.12 7.45
C LYS A 94 -19.46 -3.96 7.75
N GLU A 95 -20.11 -4.00 8.91
CA GLU A 95 -21.06 -3.01 9.41
C GLU A 95 -20.37 -1.67 9.74
N LYS A 96 -19.05 -1.68 9.94
CA LYS A 96 -18.23 -0.51 10.27
C LYS A 96 -17.44 0.02 9.07
N LEU A 97 -17.60 -0.56 7.89
CA LEU A 97 -16.87 -0.13 6.69
C LEU A 97 -17.73 0.83 5.85
N PRO A 98 -17.14 1.86 5.24
CA PRO A 98 -17.83 2.60 4.20
C PRO A 98 -18.11 1.67 3.01
N PRO A 99 -19.12 1.97 2.18
CA PRO A 99 -19.41 1.21 0.95
C PRO A 99 -18.27 1.25 -0.09
N THR A 100 -17.25 2.08 0.14
CA THR A 100 -16.06 2.24 -0.69
C THR A 100 -14.84 1.45 -0.21
N ASP A 101 -14.92 0.70 0.90
CA ASP A 101 -13.78 -0.08 1.39
C ASP A 101 -13.45 -1.22 0.44
N SER A 102 -12.16 -1.39 0.10
CA SER A 102 -11.70 -2.40 -0.85
C SER A 102 -12.07 -3.83 -0.48
N ARG A 103 -12.32 -4.14 0.81
CA ARG A 103 -12.78 -5.48 1.22
C ARG A 103 -14.15 -5.86 0.67
N LEU A 104 -14.95 -4.86 0.31
CA LEU A 104 -16.29 -5.00 -0.25
C LEU A 104 -16.27 -5.09 -1.78
N ARG A 105 -15.09 -5.01 -2.40
CA ARG A 105 -14.92 -5.03 -3.86
C ARG A 105 -15.20 -6.45 -4.42
N PRO A 106 -16.25 -6.65 -5.24
CA PRO A 106 -16.76 -7.98 -5.57
C PRO A 106 -15.85 -8.79 -6.51
N ASP A 107 -15.22 -8.16 -7.52
CA ASP A 107 -14.27 -8.83 -8.42
C ASP A 107 -13.08 -9.41 -7.65
N GLN A 108 -12.52 -8.63 -6.73
CA GLN A 108 -11.43 -9.09 -5.86
C GLN A 108 -11.87 -10.22 -4.92
N ARG A 109 -13.09 -10.15 -4.36
CA ARG A 109 -13.62 -11.21 -3.48
C ARG A 109 -13.82 -12.54 -4.22
N HIS A 110 -14.41 -12.49 -5.43
CA HIS A 110 -14.58 -13.68 -6.26
C HIS A 110 -13.22 -14.29 -6.65
N LEU A 111 -12.23 -13.46 -6.95
CA LEU A 111 -10.87 -13.94 -7.25
C LEU A 111 -10.24 -14.68 -6.06
N GLU A 112 -10.38 -14.14 -4.85
CA GLU A 112 -9.88 -14.78 -3.62
C GLU A 112 -10.57 -16.12 -3.35
N ASN A 113 -11.86 -16.23 -3.64
CA ASN A 113 -12.64 -17.47 -3.52
C ASN A 113 -12.38 -18.48 -4.65
N GLY A 114 -11.61 -18.11 -5.68
CA GLY A 114 -11.35 -18.96 -6.86
C GLY A 114 -12.49 -18.99 -7.89
N GLU A 115 -13.44 -18.06 -7.80
CA GLU A 115 -14.57 -17.93 -8.72
C GLU A 115 -14.18 -17.05 -9.92
N TYR A 116 -13.27 -17.53 -10.77
CA TYR A 116 -12.62 -16.71 -11.80
C TYR A 116 -13.57 -16.08 -12.82
N ASP A 117 -14.60 -16.82 -13.28
CA ASP A 117 -15.56 -16.30 -14.25
C ASP A 117 -16.39 -15.14 -13.65
N ARG A 118 -16.82 -15.28 -12.39
CA ARG A 118 -17.52 -14.22 -11.64
C ARG A 118 -16.62 -13.02 -11.42
N ALA A 119 -15.35 -13.24 -11.06
CA ALA A 119 -14.38 -12.17 -10.88
C ALA A 119 -14.19 -11.35 -12.17
N ASN A 120 -14.07 -12.02 -13.32
CA ASN A 120 -13.92 -11.37 -14.62
C ASN A 120 -15.18 -10.56 -15.02
N ALA A 121 -16.37 -11.13 -14.79
CA ALA A 121 -17.64 -10.44 -15.06
C ALA A 121 -17.79 -9.16 -14.21
N GLU A 122 -17.54 -9.26 -12.90
CA GLU A 122 -17.60 -8.13 -11.98
C GLU A 122 -16.53 -7.07 -12.29
N LYS A 123 -15.32 -7.49 -12.67
CA LYS A 123 -14.26 -6.57 -13.09
C LYS A 123 -14.71 -5.72 -14.28
N LEU A 124 -15.28 -6.35 -15.30
CA LEU A 124 -15.78 -5.64 -16.48
C LEU A 124 -16.90 -4.66 -16.11
N ARG A 125 -17.81 -5.05 -15.22
CA ARG A 125 -18.90 -4.19 -14.73
C ARG A 125 -18.36 -2.96 -14.00
N LEU A 126 -17.43 -3.14 -13.07
CA LEU A 126 -16.82 -2.05 -12.30
C LEU A 126 -16.01 -1.10 -13.18
N GLU A 127 -15.24 -1.62 -14.15
CA GLU A 127 -14.48 -0.78 -15.08
C GLU A 127 -15.39 0.05 -16.00
N LYS A 128 -16.49 -0.53 -16.52
CA LYS A 128 -17.50 0.21 -17.30
C LYS A 128 -18.11 1.33 -16.46
N ARG A 129 -18.51 1.04 -15.22
CA ARG A 129 -19.07 2.03 -14.30
C ARG A 129 -18.08 3.16 -14.00
N GLN A 130 -16.81 2.82 -13.74
CA GLN A 130 -15.77 3.80 -13.49
C GLN A 130 -15.56 4.71 -14.71
N ARG A 131 -15.58 4.16 -15.94
CA ARG A 131 -15.47 4.96 -17.17
C ARG A 131 -16.62 5.95 -17.34
N MET A 132 -17.86 5.54 -17.03
CA MET A 132 -19.02 6.44 -17.06
C MET A 132 -18.91 7.54 -16.00
N SER A 133 -18.44 7.20 -14.80
CA SER A 133 -18.25 8.18 -13.72
C SER A 133 -17.08 9.14 -13.96
N ARG A 134 -16.06 8.76 -14.74
CA ARG A 134 -14.93 9.65 -15.08
C ARG A 134 -15.38 10.90 -15.84
N LYS A 135 -16.38 10.78 -16.73
CA LYS A 135 -16.98 11.94 -17.40
C LYS A 135 -17.55 12.95 -16.40
N MET A 136 -18.15 12.47 -15.30
CA MET A 136 -18.66 13.32 -14.21
C MET A 136 -17.57 13.79 -13.24
N GLN A 137 -16.38 13.16 -13.24
CA GLN A 137 -15.25 13.57 -12.40
C GLN A 137 -14.46 14.73 -13.01
N GLU A 138 -14.53 14.91 -14.34
CA GLU A 138 -13.98 16.05 -15.07
C GLU A 138 -14.63 17.39 -14.62
N ASP A 139 -15.80 17.33 -13.95
CA ASP A 139 -16.52 18.49 -13.38
C ASP A 139 -16.09 18.86 -11.94
N GLY A 140 -14.87 18.51 -11.53
CA GLY A 140 -14.29 18.97 -10.26
C GLY A 140 -14.51 18.04 -9.06
N TRP A 141 -14.48 16.71 -9.30
CA TRP A 141 -14.52 15.73 -8.21
C TRP A 141 -13.36 15.92 -7.22
N LYS A 142 -13.66 15.82 -5.93
CA LYS A 142 -12.68 15.93 -4.84
C LYS A 142 -12.72 14.71 -3.93
N PRO A 143 -11.56 14.17 -3.49
CA PRO A 143 -11.52 13.11 -2.49
C PRO A 143 -12.25 13.50 -1.19
N ARG A 144 -12.95 12.54 -0.60
CA ARG A 144 -13.79 12.78 0.59
C ARG A 144 -12.97 13.00 1.87
N TRP A 145 -11.93 12.20 2.09
CA TRP A 145 -11.19 12.14 3.36
C TRP A 145 -9.84 12.86 3.32
N PHE A 146 -9.44 13.34 2.15
CA PHE A 146 -8.15 13.97 1.92
C PHE A 146 -8.33 15.25 1.13
N GLU A 147 -7.42 16.20 1.34
CA GLU A 147 -7.32 17.43 0.57
C GLU A 147 -5.91 17.56 -0.02
N ARG A 148 -5.81 18.18 -1.19
CA ARG A 148 -4.54 18.39 -1.87
C ARG A 148 -4.00 19.76 -1.48
N GLU A 149 -2.72 19.83 -1.12
CA GLU A 149 -2.03 21.09 -0.86
C GLU A 149 -1.62 21.74 -2.19
N GLY A 150 -2.36 22.77 -2.63
CA GLY A 150 -2.14 23.42 -3.93
C GLY A 150 -2.36 22.48 -5.12
N ASP A 151 -1.93 22.93 -6.30
CA ASP A 151 -2.20 22.22 -7.56
C ASP A 151 -1.26 21.03 -7.82
N ASP A 152 -0.16 20.89 -7.07
CA ASP A 152 0.83 19.80 -7.22
C ASP A 152 1.41 19.26 -5.91
N GLY A 153 0.89 19.69 -4.76
CA GLY A 153 1.35 19.22 -3.47
C GLY A 153 0.72 17.89 -3.02
N PRO A 154 1.18 17.39 -1.86
CA PRO A 154 0.73 16.13 -1.29
C PRO A 154 -0.74 16.20 -0.84
N TYR A 155 -1.35 15.01 -0.69
CA TYR A 155 -2.65 14.89 -0.04
C TYR A 155 -2.47 14.76 1.47
N HIS A 156 -3.22 15.56 2.23
CA HIS A 156 -3.29 15.50 3.68
C HIS A 156 -4.64 14.98 4.13
N TYR A 157 -4.64 14.20 5.22
CA TYR A 157 -5.87 13.73 5.84
C TYR A 157 -6.56 14.92 6.54
N LYS A 158 -7.77 15.26 6.10
CA LYS A 158 -8.52 16.41 6.62
C LYS A 158 -9.48 16.09 7.77
N GLY A 159 -9.46 14.85 8.27
CA GLY A 159 -10.41 14.38 9.29
C GLY A 159 -11.71 13.83 8.72
N GLY A 160 -12.60 13.41 9.61
CA GLY A 160 -13.97 12.99 9.30
C GLY A 160 -14.13 11.48 9.11
N TYR A 161 -13.15 10.77 8.56
CA TYR A 161 -13.28 9.33 8.32
C TYR A 161 -13.57 8.54 9.61
N TRP A 162 -12.79 8.78 10.67
CA TRP A 162 -12.89 8.01 11.91
C TRP A 162 -14.14 8.40 12.70
N GLU A 163 -14.50 9.67 12.70
CA GLU A 163 -15.69 10.21 13.35
C GLU A 163 -16.97 9.71 12.65
N THR A 164 -16.98 9.65 11.32
CA THR A 164 -18.06 9.04 10.54
C THR A 164 -18.14 7.54 10.82
N ARG A 165 -17.00 6.86 10.90
CA ARG A 165 -16.92 5.43 11.22
C ARG A 165 -17.50 5.12 12.60
N GLU A 166 -17.19 5.92 13.61
CA GLU A 166 -17.72 5.76 14.97
C GLU A 166 -19.24 5.90 15.02
N ARG A 167 -19.81 6.81 14.21
CA ARG A 167 -21.26 6.99 14.09
C ARG A 167 -21.95 5.91 13.26
N GLY A 168 -21.20 5.17 12.43
CA GLY A 168 -21.74 4.18 11.50
C GLY A 168 -22.63 4.76 10.39
N ASN A 169 -22.60 6.08 10.18
CA ASN A 169 -23.40 6.75 9.14
C ASN A 169 -22.53 7.00 7.91
N TRP A 170 -22.87 6.37 6.78
CA TRP A 170 -22.14 6.53 5.52
C TRP A 170 -22.92 7.27 4.43
N ASP A 171 -23.93 8.08 4.77
CA ASP A 171 -24.86 8.71 3.82
C ASP A 171 -24.16 9.59 2.76
N GLY A 172 -22.96 10.10 3.05
CA GLY A 172 -22.15 10.84 2.08
C GLY A 172 -21.25 9.96 1.19
N CYS A 173 -21.06 8.69 1.51
CA CYS A 173 -20.14 7.82 0.78
C CYS A 173 -20.84 7.20 -0.43
N PRO A 174 -20.36 7.44 -1.66
CA PRO A 174 -20.97 6.85 -2.84
C PRO A 174 -20.82 5.33 -2.81
N SER A 175 -21.89 4.62 -3.16
CA SER A 175 -21.83 3.17 -3.37
C SER A 175 -21.17 2.88 -4.71
N ILE A 176 -19.86 2.65 -4.73
CA ILE A 176 -19.08 2.45 -5.98
C ILE A 176 -19.08 1.01 -6.49
N TYR A 177 -19.57 0.05 -5.70
CA TYR A 177 -19.65 -1.36 -6.07
C TYR A 177 -21.06 -1.84 -6.41
N GLY A 178 -22.12 -1.11 -6.04
CA GLY A 178 -23.50 -1.48 -6.38
C GLY A 178 -23.80 -1.52 -7.88
N GLU A 179 -24.98 -2.00 -8.25
CA GLU A 179 -25.51 -1.91 -9.61
C GLU A 179 -25.76 -0.43 -9.97
N CYS A 180 -25.56 -0.06 -11.24
CA CYS A 180 -26.07 1.22 -11.74
C CYS A 180 -27.58 1.06 -11.84
N SER A 181 -28.36 1.76 -11.00
CA SER A 181 -29.79 1.88 -11.27
C SER A 181 -29.99 2.66 -12.58
N GLU A 182 -30.84 2.16 -13.46
CA GLU A 182 -31.23 2.82 -14.73
C GLU A 182 -31.79 4.23 -14.51
N ASP A 183 -32.23 4.55 -13.28
CA ASP A 183 -32.63 5.91 -12.90
C ASP A 183 -31.47 6.93 -12.93
N THR A 184 -30.23 6.47 -12.79
CA THR A 184 -29.07 7.36 -12.91
C THR A 184 -28.60 7.54 -14.34
N SER A 185 -28.98 6.67 -15.31
CA SER A 185 -28.69 6.89 -16.73
C SER A 185 -29.61 7.94 -17.36
N ASN A 186 -30.87 8.01 -16.92
CA ASN A 186 -31.84 8.97 -17.47
C ASN A 186 -31.56 10.42 -17.02
N LEU A 187 -30.90 10.61 -15.87
CA LEU A 187 -30.46 11.94 -15.41
C LEU A 187 -29.22 12.48 -16.14
N VAL A 188 -28.47 11.62 -16.86
CA VAL A 188 -27.29 12.03 -17.64
C VAL A 188 -27.61 12.25 -19.12
N GLU A 189 -28.80 11.88 -19.59
CA GLU A 189 -29.25 12.17 -20.96
C GLU A 189 -30.07 13.48 -21.07
N GLU A 190 -30.45 14.10 -19.95
CA GLU A 190 -31.20 15.38 -19.92
C GLU A 190 -30.39 16.61 -19.43
N LEU A 191 -29.06 16.52 -19.37
CA LEU A 191 -28.15 17.67 -19.17
C LEU A 191 -27.04 17.68 -20.23
#